data_AF-A0A9K3HGH4-F1
#
_entry.id   AF-A0A9K3HGH4-F1
#
_cell.length_a   1.000
_cell.length_b   1.000
_cell.length_c   1.000
_cell.angle_alpha   90.00
_cell.angle_beta   90.00
_cell.angle_gamma   90.00
#
_symmetry.space_group_name_H-M   'P 1'
#
loop_
_entity.id
_entity.type
_entity.pdbx_description
1 polymer ?
#
loop_
_entity_poly.entity_id
_entity_poly.type
_entity_poly.pdbx_seq_one_letter_code
_entity_poly.pdbx_strand_id
1 'polypeptide(L)'
;MFELGFFSPGKSKNRYMGIWYKKISYGTVVWVANRETPIADRSGMLKLNRQGNLVIRSGGNPMVWSSNPVESMQGNNSVVVAKLLDTGNLVVLDDNKTIWQSFDYPGDTYLPGMKFRKDLVTGLQTIIVAHNDL
;
A
#
# COMPACT_ATOMS: atom_id res chain seq x y z
N MET A 1 -13.55 9.96 0.60
CA MET A 1 -12.53 10.30 -0.42
C MET A 1 -11.18 10.32 0.29
N PHE A 2 -10.31 9.39 -0.05
CA PHE A 2 -9.05 9.11 0.65
C PHE A 2 -7.88 9.82 -0.04
N GLU A 3 -6.75 9.93 0.64
CA GLU A 3 -5.50 10.44 0.09
C GLU A 3 -4.37 9.45 0.35
N LEU A 4 -3.41 9.40 -0.57
CA LEU A 4 -2.20 8.58 -0.51
C LEU A 4 -0.99 9.51 -0.49
N GLY A 5 -0.02 9.24 0.37
CA GLY A 5 1.24 9.95 0.34
C GLY A 5 2.18 9.61 1.48
N PHE A 6 3.28 10.34 1.54
CA PHE A 6 4.27 10.17 2.59
C PHE A 6 3.97 11.09 3.79
N PHE A 7 4.05 10.55 4.99
CA PHE A 7 3.83 11.29 6.24
C PHE A 7 4.83 10.88 7.32
N SER A 8 4.91 11.67 8.39
CA SER A 8 5.65 11.36 9.62
C SER A 8 4.69 11.45 10.82
N PRO A 9 4.61 10.41 11.65
CA PRO A 9 3.74 10.42 12.83
C PRO A 9 4.35 11.29 13.95
N GLY A 10 3.53 12.14 14.56
CA GLY A 10 3.91 12.95 15.73
C GLY A 10 5.18 13.77 15.51
N LYS A 11 6.19 13.56 16.37
CA LYS A 11 7.52 14.20 16.29
C LYS A 11 8.58 13.30 15.67
N SER A 12 8.20 12.12 15.17
CA SER A 12 9.13 11.17 14.59
C SER A 12 9.74 11.72 13.31
N LYS A 13 11.02 11.45 13.08
CA LYS A 13 11.69 11.70 11.80
C LYS A 13 11.45 10.58 10.80
N ASN A 14 10.92 9.44 11.26
CA ASN A 14 10.56 8.33 10.40
C ASN A 14 9.45 8.74 9.44
N ARG A 15 9.56 8.31 8.19
CA ARG A 15 8.56 8.53 7.15
C ARG A 15 7.98 7.21 6.67
N TYR A 16 6.68 7.28 6.43
CA TYR A 16 5.87 6.17 5.98
C TYR A 16 5.04 6.60 4.77
N MET A 17 4.78 5.67 3.86
CA MET A 17 3.77 5.79 2.82
C MET A 17 2.47 5.21 3.36
N GLY A 18 1.40 5.99 3.34
CA GLY A 18 0.11 5.53 3.83
C GLY A 18 -1.08 6.19 3.16
N ILE A 19 -2.25 5.68 3.51
CA ILE A 19 -3.56 6.16 3.06
C ILE A 19 -4.28 6.73 4.28
N TRP A 20 -4.94 7.87 4.13
CA TRP A 20 -5.73 8.50 5.20
C TRP A 20 -7.04 9.10 4.68
N TYR A 21 -7.96 9.41 5.60
CA TYR A 21 -9.17 10.16 5.28
C TYR A 21 -8.85 11.63 4.98
N LYS A 22 -9.30 12.14 3.82
CA LYS A 22 -9.07 13.54 3.42
C LYS A 22 -9.79 14.58 4.29
N LYS A 23 -11.03 14.27 4.70
CA LYS A 23 -11.98 15.24 5.27
C LYS A 23 -12.17 15.15 6.79
N ILE A 24 -11.68 14.08 7.40
CA ILE A 24 -11.68 13.91 8.86
C ILE A 24 -10.27 14.32 9.30
N SER A 25 -10.16 15.09 10.38
CA SER A 25 -8.93 15.70 10.93
C SER A 25 -7.63 14.99 10.53
N TYR A 26 -6.62 15.78 10.16
CA TYR A 26 -5.26 15.33 9.91
C TYR A 26 -4.85 14.13 10.78
N GLY A 27 -4.62 12.97 10.17
CA GLY A 27 -3.88 11.88 10.82
C GLY A 27 -4.61 10.56 11.05
N THR A 28 -5.87 10.37 10.63
CA THR A 28 -6.45 9.00 10.64
C THR A 28 -5.91 8.20 9.46
N VAL A 29 -4.75 7.61 9.66
CA VAL A 29 -4.09 6.70 8.74
C VAL A 29 -4.79 5.34 8.81
N VAL A 30 -5.24 4.84 7.66
CA VAL A 30 -6.02 3.60 7.55
C VAL A 30 -5.21 2.45 6.96
N TRP A 31 -4.08 2.76 6.34
CA TRP A 31 -3.16 1.78 5.76
C TRP A 31 -1.74 2.34 5.67
N VAL A 32 -0.73 1.51 5.91
CA VAL A 32 0.69 1.89 5.84
C VAL A 32 1.47 0.81 5.11
N ALA A 33 2.16 1.17 4.03
CA ALA A 33 2.93 0.23 3.21
C ALA A 33 4.17 -0.29 3.96
N ASN A 34 5.08 0.62 4.31
CA ASN A 34 6.39 0.32 4.85
C ASN A 34 6.41 0.38 6.39
N ARG A 35 5.41 -0.25 7.02
CA ARG A 35 5.22 -0.23 8.49
C ARG A 35 6.44 -0.75 9.24
N GLU A 36 7.02 -1.86 8.76
CA GLU A 36 8.17 -2.53 9.38
C GLU A 36 9.52 -1.87 9.07
N THR A 37 9.58 -1.05 8.01
CA THR A 37 10.84 -0.46 7.54
C THR A 37 10.62 1.02 7.22
N PRO A 38 10.72 1.90 8.22
CA PRO A 38 10.58 3.34 8.02
C PRO A 38 11.69 3.93 7.15
N ILE A 39 11.39 5.05 6.51
CA ILE A 39 12.39 5.87 5.82
C ILE A 39 12.91 6.93 6.80
N ALA A 40 14.21 6.95 7.05
CA ALA A 40 14.84 7.87 8.01
C ALA A 40 15.00 9.33 7.50
N ASP A 41 14.77 9.57 6.21
CA ASP A 41 14.99 10.86 5.55
C ASP A 41 13.78 11.29 4.69
N ARG A 42 13.93 12.39 3.92
CA ARG A 42 12.86 12.93 3.06
C ARG A 42 12.92 12.44 1.60
N SER A 43 13.78 11.50 1.27
CA SER A 43 14.04 11.04 -0.11
C SER A 43 13.03 10.02 -0.65
N GLY A 44 12.10 9.57 0.21
CA GLY A 44 11.12 8.53 -0.11
C GLY A 44 10.39 8.73 -1.44
N MET A 45 10.36 7.68 -2.26
CA MET A 45 9.76 7.69 -3.59
C MET A 45 8.96 6.42 -3.82
N LEU A 46 7.71 6.56 -4.25
CA LEU A 46 6.84 5.46 -4.68
C LEU A 46 6.91 5.35 -6.22
N LYS A 47 7.13 4.14 -6.72
CA LYS A 47 7.17 3.84 -8.15
C LYS A 47 6.39 2.58 -8.45
N LEU A 48 5.66 2.59 -9.56
CA LEU A 48 5.18 1.38 -10.21
C LEU A 48 6.26 0.93 -11.20
N ASN A 49 6.78 -0.29 -11.07
CA ASN A 49 7.79 -0.81 -11.97
C ASN A 49 7.17 -1.54 -13.17
N ARG A 50 8.02 -1.94 -14.12
CA ARG A 50 7.61 -2.63 -15.36
C ARG A 50 7.11 -4.06 -15.13
N GLN A 51 7.19 -4.57 -13.90
CA GLN A 51 6.70 -5.89 -13.50
C GLN A 51 5.37 -5.81 -12.75
N GLY A 52 4.80 -4.60 -12.61
CA GLY A 52 3.54 -4.38 -11.90
C GLY A 52 3.68 -4.28 -10.39
N ASN A 53 4.90 -4.10 -9.86
CA ASN A 53 5.12 -3.93 -8.44
C ASN A 53 5.08 -2.45 -8.07
N LEU A 54 4.33 -2.13 -7.02
CA LEU A 54 4.51 -0.89 -6.29
C LEU A 54 5.74 -1.04 -5.39
N VAL A 55 6.70 -0.14 -5.56
CA VAL A 55 7.99 -0.17 -4.85
C VAL A 55 8.24 1.17 -4.18
N ILE A 56 8.65 1.13 -2.92
CA ILE A 56 9.12 2.29 -2.17
C ILE A 56 10.64 2.22 -2.08
N ARG A 57 11.30 3.34 -2.39
CA ARG A 57 12.76 3.50 -2.29
C ARG A 57 13.12 4.72 -1.46
N SER A 58 14.32 4.72 -0.89
CA SER A 58 14.95 5.91 -0.31
C SER A 58 16.39 6.06 -0.86
N GLY A 59 16.98 7.24 -0.69
CA GLY A 59 18.32 7.57 -1.20
C GLY A 59 19.42 6.67 -0.68
N GLY A 60 19.26 6.12 0.54
CA GLY A 60 20.19 5.14 1.13
C GLY A 60 19.75 3.68 1.01
N ASN A 61 18.48 3.40 0.65
CA ASN A 61 17.97 2.03 0.53
C ASN A 61 17.25 1.84 -0.82
N PRO A 62 17.81 1.02 -1.73
CA PRO A 62 17.25 0.82 -3.06
C PRO A 62 15.89 0.11 -3.06
N MET A 63 15.46 -0.52 -1.95
CA MET A 63 14.13 -1.12 -1.83
C MET A 63 13.69 -1.22 -0.36
N VAL A 64 12.85 -0.27 0.06
CA VAL A 64 12.28 -0.19 1.41
C VAL A 64 11.05 -1.10 1.55
N TRP A 65 10.24 -1.20 0.49
CA TRP A 65 9.03 -2.02 0.45
C TRP A 65 8.65 -2.35 -0.99
N SER A 66 7.98 -3.49 -1.20
CA SER A 66 7.43 -3.93 -2.50
C SER A 66 6.11 -4.66 -2.30
N SER A 67 5.15 -4.45 -3.20
CA SER A 67 3.83 -5.10 -3.16
C SER A 67 3.85 -6.61 -3.42
N ASN A 68 4.89 -7.10 -4.13
CA ASN A 68 5.10 -8.52 -4.47
C ASN A 68 3.80 -9.26 -4.85
N PRO A 69 3.14 -8.86 -5.96
CA PRO A 69 1.90 -9.48 -6.41
C PRO A 69 2.07 -10.98 -6.64
N VAL A 70 1.02 -11.75 -6.31
CA VAL A 70 0.99 -13.21 -6.52
C VAL A 70 0.92 -13.54 -8.02
N GLU A 71 0.20 -12.72 -8.78
CA GLU A 71 0.13 -12.83 -10.23
C GLU A 71 1.08 -11.82 -10.88
N SER A 72 1.95 -12.30 -11.76
CA SER A 72 2.78 -11.44 -12.60
C SER A 72 1.97 -10.84 -13.75
N MET A 73 2.43 -9.71 -14.29
CA MET A 73 1.87 -9.13 -15.51
C MET A 73 1.73 -10.16 -16.65
N GLN A 74 0.65 -10.05 -17.43
CA GLN A 74 0.31 -10.98 -18.51
C GLN A 74 1.21 -10.87 -19.74
N GLY A 75 1.99 -9.80 -19.89
CA GLY A 75 2.95 -9.66 -20.97
C GLY A 75 3.65 -8.31 -21.05
N ASN A 76 4.62 -8.21 -21.97
CA ASN A 76 5.46 -7.01 -22.13
C ASN A 76 4.72 -5.78 -22.69
N ASN A 77 3.50 -5.94 -23.22
CA ASN A 77 2.72 -4.88 -23.86
C ASN A 77 1.50 -4.44 -23.05
N SER A 78 1.27 -5.00 -21.86
CA SER A 78 0.10 -4.67 -21.06
C SER A 78 0.25 -3.32 -20.36
N VAL A 79 -0.87 -2.63 -20.18
CA VAL A 79 -0.92 -1.31 -19.53
C VAL A 79 -1.16 -1.50 -18.04
N VAL A 80 -0.15 -1.15 -17.24
CA VAL A 80 -0.25 -1.24 -15.79
C VAL A 80 -0.46 0.12 -15.16
N VAL A 81 -1.47 0.20 -14.30
CA VAL A 81 -1.86 1.42 -13.61
C VAL A 81 -2.05 1.15 -12.12
N ALA A 82 -1.53 2.05 -11.29
CA ALA A 82 -1.85 2.11 -9.88
C ALA A 82 -2.96 3.15 -9.65
N LYS A 83 -4.02 2.78 -8.93
CA LYS A 83 -5.18 3.64 -8.70
C LYS A 83 -5.62 3.57 -7.23
N LEU A 84 -5.80 4.72 -6.61
CA LEU A 84 -6.51 4.83 -5.34
C LEU A 84 -8.00 4.97 -5.62
N LEU A 85 -8.80 4.02 -5.15
CA LEU A 85 -10.26 4.03 -5.31
C LEU A 85 -10.91 4.90 -4.22
N ASP A 86 -12.15 5.33 -4.46
CA ASP A 86 -12.94 6.11 -3.48
C ASP A 86 -13.24 5.34 -2.20
N THR A 87 -13.13 4.00 -2.24
CA THR A 87 -13.23 3.10 -1.08
C THR A 87 -11.98 3.12 -0.19
N GLY A 88 -10.89 3.75 -0.64
CA GLY A 88 -9.59 3.73 0.05
C GLY A 88 -8.72 2.55 -0.35
N ASN A 89 -9.19 1.67 -1.24
CA ASN A 89 -8.39 0.57 -1.75
C ASN A 89 -7.41 1.09 -2.82
N LEU A 90 -6.11 0.98 -2.56
CA LEU A 90 -5.07 1.14 -3.57
C LEU A 90 -4.93 -0.17 -4.35
N VAL A 91 -5.16 -0.12 -5.65
CA VAL A 91 -5.10 -1.28 -6.54
C VAL A 91 -4.02 -1.10 -7.61
N VAL A 92 -3.43 -2.21 -8.05
CA VAL A 92 -2.65 -2.29 -9.28
C VAL A 92 -3.43 -3.12 -10.28
N LEU A 93 -3.63 -2.55 -11.46
CA LEU A 93 -4.38 -3.13 -12.56
C LEU A 93 -3.44 -3.42 -13.72
N ASP A 94 -3.57 -4.61 -14.31
CA ASP A 94 -2.94 -5.04 -15.56
C ASP A 94 -4.05 -5.27 -16.59
N ASP A 95 -4.19 -4.37 -17.57
CA ASP A 95 -5.29 -4.38 -18.56
C ASP A 95 -6.69 -4.56 -17.92
N ASN A 96 -6.92 -3.85 -16.80
CA ASN A 96 -8.11 -3.91 -15.93
C ASN A 96 -8.24 -5.15 -15.02
N LYS A 97 -7.36 -6.14 -15.12
CA LYS A 97 -7.29 -7.22 -14.13
C LYS A 97 -6.56 -6.72 -12.88
N THR A 98 -7.16 -6.91 -11.71
CA THR A 98 -6.47 -6.59 -10.44
C THR A 98 -5.41 -7.65 -10.16
N ILE A 99 -4.14 -7.23 -10.11
CA ILE A 99 -2.99 -8.10 -9.79
C ILE A 99 -2.49 -7.89 -8.35
N TRP A 100 -2.86 -6.76 -7.73
CA TRP A 100 -2.58 -6.47 -6.33
C TRP A 100 -3.57 -5.45 -5.77
N GLN A 101 -3.89 -5.56 -4.48
CA GLN A 101 -4.67 -4.56 -3.77
C GLN A 101 -4.27 -4.44 -2.29
N SER A 102 -4.32 -3.22 -1.75
CA SER A 102 -4.02 -2.93 -0.36
C SER A 102 -4.95 -3.63 0.64
N PHE A 103 -6.19 -3.92 0.24
CA PHE A 103 -7.18 -4.56 1.10
C PHE A 103 -6.85 -6.01 1.45
N ASP A 104 -5.98 -6.66 0.67
CA ASP A 104 -5.48 -8.00 0.96
C ASP A 104 -4.38 -7.99 2.05
N TYR A 105 -3.78 -6.82 2.31
CA TYR A 105 -2.73 -6.59 3.29
C TYR A 105 -3.19 -5.51 4.28
N PRO A 106 -4.24 -5.79 5.07
CA PRO A 106 -4.75 -4.84 6.06
C PRO A 106 -3.68 -4.55 7.10
N GLY A 107 -3.75 -3.33 7.64
CA GLY A 107 -3.05 -2.97 8.85
C GLY A 107 -3.88 -3.30 10.09
N ASP A 108 -4.18 -2.24 10.82
CA ASP A 108 -4.94 -2.16 12.06
C ASP A 108 -6.37 -1.62 11.86
N THR A 109 -6.67 -1.06 10.69
CA THR A 109 -7.98 -0.47 10.37
C THR A 109 -8.76 -1.33 9.38
N TYR A 110 -10.05 -1.52 9.66
CA TYR A 110 -11.02 -2.07 8.71
C TYR A 110 -11.74 -0.96 7.96
N LEU A 111 -11.80 -1.08 6.63
CA LEU A 111 -12.56 -0.21 5.74
C LEU A 111 -13.72 -0.98 5.10
N PRO A 112 -14.88 -0.32 4.88
CA PRO A 112 -15.99 -0.93 4.13
C PRO A 112 -15.52 -1.46 2.76
N GLY A 113 -15.81 -2.72 2.49
CA GLY A 113 -15.41 -3.42 1.26
C GLY A 113 -14.21 -4.36 1.41
N MET A 114 -13.47 -4.30 2.53
CA MET A 114 -12.48 -5.32 2.86
C MET A 114 -13.16 -6.67 3.16
N LYS A 115 -12.56 -7.76 2.69
CA LYS A 115 -13.09 -9.13 2.86
C LYS A 115 -12.19 -9.92 3.81
N PHE A 116 -12.73 -10.38 4.94
CA PHE A 116 -12.06 -11.35 5.80
C PHE A 116 -12.32 -12.76 5.30
N ARG A 117 -11.56 -13.19 4.30
CA ARG A 117 -11.64 -14.56 3.80
C ARG A 117 -10.25 -15.07 3.47
N LYS A 118 -10.09 -16.38 3.58
CA LYS A 118 -8.99 -17.06 2.92
C LYS A 118 -9.38 -17.18 1.45
N ASP A 119 -8.61 -16.55 0.57
CA ASP A 119 -8.69 -16.82 -0.85
C ASP A 119 -8.17 -18.25 -1.07
N LEU A 120 -9.06 -19.14 -1.51
CA LEU A 120 -8.73 -20.55 -1.70
C LEU A 120 -7.91 -20.80 -2.99
N VAL A 121 -7.87 -19.83 -3.89
CA VAL A 121 -7.11 -19.88 -5.14
C VAL A 121 -5.68 -19.39 -4.91
N THR A 122 -5.51 -18.23 -4.28
CA THR A 122 -4.18 -17.64 -4.02
C THR A 122 -3.58 -18.10 -2.69
N GLY A 123 -4.39 -18.68 -1.79
CA GLY A 123 -3.98 -19.05 -0.44
C GLY A 123 -3.87 -17.86 0.53
N LEU A 124 -4.08 -16.63 0.05
CA LEU A 124 -3.93 -15.41 0.82
C LEU A 124 -5.00 -15.32 1.93
N GLN A 125 -4.56 -14.99 3.14
CA GLN A 125 -5.43 -14.81 4.30
C GLN A 125 -5.27 -13.40 4.86
N THR A 126 -6.38 -12.67 4.93
CA THR A 126 -6.47 -11.34 5.52
C THR A 126 -6.45 -11.43 7.05
N ILE A 127 -5.45 -10.80 7.71
CA ILE A 127 -5.31 -10.76 9.18
C ILE A 127 -5.13 -9.30 9.61
N ILE A 128 -5.97 -8.79 10.52
CA ILE A 128 -5.75 -7.47 11.14
C ILE A 128 -4.70 -7.62 12.23
N VAL A 129 -3.68 -6.77 12.20
CA VAL A 129 -2.66 -6.71 13.26
C VAL A 129 -2.79 -5.37 13.96
N ALA A 130 -3.06 -5.42 15.27
CA ALA A 130 -3.18 -4.23 16.11
C ALA A 130 -1.86 -3.43 16.13
N HIS A 131 -1.98 -2.11 16.18
CA HIS A 131 -0.85 -1.21 16.24
C HIS A 131 -0.31 -1.13 17.68
N ASN A 132 1.01 -1.25 17.86
CA ASN A 132 1.68 -0.75 19.06
C ASN A 132 2.15 0.67 18.74
N ASP A 133 1.73 1.64 19.54
CA ASP A 133 1.80 3.08 19.27
C ASP A 133 3.14 3.56 18.68
N LEU A 134 3.06 4.33 17.58
CA LEU A 134 4.18 5.06 16.93
C LEU A 134 4.61 6.31 17.72
#